data_AF-A0A8H9HK39-F1
#
_entry.id   AF-A0A8H9HK39-F1
#
_cell.length_a   1.000
_cell.length_b   1.000
_cell.length_c   1.000
_cell.angle_alpha   90.00
_cell.angle_beta   90.00
_cell.angle_gamma   90.00
#
_symmetry.space_group_name_H-M   'P 1'
#
loop_
_entity.id
_entity.type
_entity.pdbx_description
1 polymer ?
#
loop_
_entity_poly.entity_id
_entity_poly.type
_entity_poly.pdbx_seq_one_letter_code
_entity_poly.pdbx_strand_id
1 'polypeptide(L)'
;MGARTSSLGRCSDPPFRNHRVRCVRLAATAGCQWRLPPSHLMTTTPATSPATDPVPPARPRPFLLADIEAAVRESWGPDTAPPSHRPHWSPDNPARDQCGVTAMVLNDLLGGELLRGVVRVDGVQTDFHWWNRLGEGVEIDLTREQFAPEEIVSAGEVIPRPPHFTRLREEYELLRSRVLARLTRPAA
;
A
#
# COMPACT_ATOMS: atom_id res chain seq x y z
N MET A 1 59.94 13.94 10.56
CA MET A 1 59.77 13.91 9.09
C MET A 1 59.91 12.46 8.64
N GLY A 2 59.00 11.77 7.98
CA GLY A 2 57.59 11.94 7.65
C GLY A 2 57.16 10.58 7.08
N ALA A 3 56.03 10.05 7.51
CA ALA A 3 55.47 8.79 7.01
C ALA A 3 54.93 8.97 5.58
N ARG A 4 55.07 7.97 4.71
CA ARG A 4 54.23 7.82 3.51
C ARG A 4 53.82 6.35 3.35
N THR A 5 52.63 6.07 3.85
CA THR A 5 51.79 4.95 3.46
C THR A 5 51.29 5.20 2.03
N SER A 6 51.33 4.17 1.18
CA SER A 6 50.68 4.19 -0.14
C SER A 6 49.54 3.19 -0.10
N SER A 7 48.33 3.65 0.19
CA SER A 7 47.11 2.85 0.01
C SER A 7 46.47 3.24 -1.33
N LEU A 8 46.49 2.29 -2.26
CA LEU A 8 45.68 2.31 -3.48
C LEU A 8 44.20 2.44 -3.07
N GLY A 9 43.57 3.55 -3.46
CA GLY A 9 42.15 3.79 -3.28
C GLY A 9 41.35 2.78 -4.09
N ARG A 10 40.57 1.94 -3.40
CA ARG A 10 39.41 1.29 -3.99
C ARG A 10 38.29 2.32 -4.03
N CYS A 11 37.85 2.69 -5.23
CA CYS A 11 36.55 3.32 -5.43
C CYS A 11 35.49 2.32 -4.93
N SER A 12 34.88 2.63 -3.79
CA SER A 12 33.67 1.94 -3.34
C SER A 12 32.51 2.55 -4.11
N ASP A 13 31.88 1.74 -4.96
CA ASP A 13 30.61 2.09 -5.60
C ASP A 13 29.54 2.37 -4.54
N PRO A 14 28.69 3.39 -4.70
CA PRO A 14 27.58 3.64 -3.79
C PRO A 14 26.51 2.55 -3.93
N PRO A 15 25.91 2.05 -2.82
CA PRO A 15 24.83 1.08 -2.91
C PRO A 15 23.56 1.74 -3.49
N PHE A 16 23.19 1.28 -4.68
CA PHE A 16 21.85 1.16 -5.26
C PHE A 16 20.78 2.19 -4.84
N ARG A 17 20.59 3.20 -5.70
CA ARG A 17 19.32 3.94 -5.80
C ARG A 17 18.29 3.11 -6.55
N ASN A 18 17.41 2.40 -5.85
CA ASN A 18 16.20 1.83 -6.46
C ASN A 18 15.06 2.86 -6.45
N HIS A 19 15.13 3.84 -7.35
CA HIS A 19 13.98 4.65 -7.74
C HIS A 19 13.20 3.94 -8.84
N ARG A 20 12.22 3.08 -8.52
CA ARG A 20 11.15 2.70 -9.46
C ARG A 20 9.85 2.34 -8.74
N VAL A 21 9.15 3.35 -8.21
CA VAL A 21 7.68 3.26 -8.08
C VAL A 21 7.12 3.55 -9.47
N ARG A 22 6.79 2.51 -10.25
CA ARG A 22 6.05 2.66 -11.49
C ARG A 22 4.55 2.60 -11.16
N CYS A 23 3.83 3.66 -11.48
CA CYS A 23 2.37 3.68 -11.45
C CYS A 23 1.86 2.77 -12.58
N VAL A 24 1.30 1.61 -12.24
CA VAL A 24 0.69 0.70 -13.22
C VAL A 24 -0.83 0.81 -13.10
N ARG A 25 -1.48 1.27 -14.17
CA ARG A 25 -2.93 1.12 -14.35
C ARG A 25 -3.19 -0.32 -14.81
N LEU A 26 -3.90 -1.11 -13.99
CA LEU A 26 -4.46 -2.38 -14.43
C LEU A 26 -5.73 -2.11 -15.25
N ALA A 27 -5.68 -2.41 -16.54
CA ALA A 27 -6.85 -2.43 -17.41
C ALA A 27 -7.58 -3.77 -17.26
N ALA A 28 -8.86 -3.73 -16.90
CA ALA A 28 -9.72 -4.91 -16.91
C ALA A 28 -10.09 -5.27 -18.36
N THR A 29 -9.57 -6.37 -18.88
CA THR A 29 -10.04 -6.98 -20.12
C THR A 29 -11.32 -7.76 -19.86
N ALA A 30 -12.43 -7.36 -20.47
CA ALA A 30 -13.65 -8.14 -20.55
C ALA A 30 -14.11 -8.26 -22.00
N GLY A 31 -14.48 -9.48 -22.43
CA GLY A 31 -15.41 -9.67 -23.53
C GLY A 31 -15.07 -10.78 -24.51
N CYS A 32 -15.57 -11.99 -24.25
CA CYS A 32 -15.94 -12.94 -25.31
C CYS A 32 -17.38 -13.40 -25.04
N GLN A 33 -18.34 -12.89 -25.82
CA GLN A 33 -19.67 -13.48 -25.94
C GLN A 33 -19.99 -13.63 -27.43
N TRP A 34 -20.32 -14.87 -27.80
CA TRP A 34 -20.73 -15.29 -29.13
C TRP A 34 -22.18 -14.81 -29.41
N ARG A 35 -22.44 -14.41 -30.66
CA ARG A 35 -23.78 -14.06 -31.17
C ARG A 35 -24.40 -15.27 -31.89
N LEU A 36 -25.71 -15.42 -31.80
CA LEU A 36 -26.55 -16.11 -32.78
C LEU A 36 -27.56 -15.11 -33.38
N PRO A 37 -27.93 -15.21 -34.67
CA PRO A 37 -28.94 -14.34 -35.29
C PRO A 37 -30.39 -14.82 -35.03
N PRO A 38 -31.40 -13.93 -35.10
CA PRO A 38 -32.80 -14.29 -34.88
C PRO A 38 -33.53 -14.65 -36.19
N SER A 39 -34.55 -15.50 -36.06
CA SER A 39 -35.58 -15.73 -37.08
C SER A 39 -36.74 -14.76 -36.88
N HIS A 40 -37.21 -14.18 -37.99
CA HIS A 40 -38.29 -13.21 -38.13
C HIS A 40 -39.59 -13.60 -37.41
N LEU A 41 -40.34 -12.57 -36.97
CA LEU A 41 -41.73 -12.27 -37.37
C LEU A 41 -42.08 -10.84 -36.89
N MET A 42 -42.55 -10.00 -37.82
CA MET A 42 -42.99 -8.62 -37.55
C MET A 42 -44.47 -8.59 -37.20
N THR A 43 -44.79 -8.06 -36.02
CA THR A 43 -46.13 -7.58 -35.67
C THR A 43 -45.99 -6.17 -35.14
N THR A 44 -46.66 -5.21 -35.79
CA THR A 44 -46.56 -3.78 -35.46
C THR A 44 -47.57 -3.42 -34.37
N THR A 45 -47.08 -3.06 -33.19
CA THR A 45 -47.85 -2.54 -32.04
C THR A 45 -47.75 -1.00 -32.05
N PRO A 46 -48.79 -0.23 -31.67
CA PRO A 46 -48.70 1.24 -31.67
C PRO A 46 -47.74 1.75 -30.59
N ALA A 47 -47.05 2.85 -30.91
CA ALA A 47 -45.98 3.43 -30.11
C ALA A 47 -46.50 4.12 -28.84
N THR A 48 -46.23 3.50 -27.69
CA THR A 48 -46.21 4.18 -26.39
C THR A 48 -44.94 5.03 -26.31
N SER A 49 -45.06 6.31 -25.91
CA SER A 49 -43.92 7.19 -25.65
C SER A 49 -42.86 6.50 -24.77
N PRO A 50 -41.55 6.65 -25.04
CA PRO A 50 -40.54 6.04 -24.20
C PRO A 50 -40.58 6.71 -22.83
N ALA A 51 -40.94 5.94 -21.80
CA ALA A 51 -40.59 6.28 -20.45
C ALA A 51 -39.06 6.38 -20.40
N THR A 52 -38.52 7.50 -19.91
CA THR A 52 -37.10 7.64 -19.66
C THR A 52 -36.73 6.60 -18.61
N ASP A 53 -36.04 5.53 -19.02
CA ASP A 53 -35.52 4.55 -18.07
C ASP A 53 -34.64 5.28 -17.04
N PRO A 54 -34.78 4.97 -15.74
CA PRO A 54 -33.90 5.55 -14.73
C PRO A 54 -32.46 5.17 -15.07
N VAL A 55 -31.60 6.20 -15.17
CA VAL A 55 -30.16 6.00 -15.36
C VAL A 55 -29.69 5.05 -14.24
N PRO A 56 -29.08 3.90 -14.57
CA PRO A 56 -28.59 2.99 -13.56
C PRO A 56 -27.60 3.73 -12.65
N PRO A 57 -27.61 3.46 -11.33
CA PRO A 57 -26.71 4.13 -10.41
C PRO A 57 -25.27 3.98 -10.92
N ALA A 58 -24.53 5.09 -10.88
CA ALA A 58 -23.12 5.10 -11.29
C ALA A 58 -22.38 4.00 -10.53
N ARG A 59 -21.62 3.17 -11.26
CA ARG A 59 -20.78 2.15 -10.62
C ARG A 59 -19.79 2.84 -9.68
N PRO A 60 -19.55 2.32 -8.47
CA PRO A 60 -18.54 2.88 -7.58
C PRO A 60 -17.20 2.94 -8.32
N ARG A 61 -16.54 4.10 -8.26
CA ARG A 61 -15.22 4.26 -8.87
C ARG A 61 -14.23 3.35 -8.14
N PRO A 62 -13.37 2.60 -8.85
CA PRO A 62 -12.30 1.87 -8.20
C PRO A 62 -11.35 2.87 -7.52
N PHE A 63 -10.91 2.56 -6.30
CA PHE A 63 -9.89 3.36 -5.63
C PHE A 63 -8.56 3.26 -6.36
N LEU A 64 -7.90 4.39 -6.52
CA LEU A 64 -6.50 4.46 -6.94
C LEU A 64 -5.59 4.22 -5.74
N LEU A 65 -4.35 3.81 -6.01
CA LEU A 65 -3.34 3.70 -4.94
C LEU A 65 -3.13 5.03 -4.20
N ALA A 66 -3.28 6.16 -4.91
CA ALA A 66 -3.23 7.49 -4.31
C ALA A 66 -4.37 7.75 -3.30
N ASP A 67 -5.57 7.22 -3.54
CA ASP A 67 -6.69 7.35 -2.61
C ASP A 67 -6.41 6.55 -1.33
N ILE A 68 -5.84 5.36 -1.48
CA ILE A 68 -5.42 4.51 -0.36
C ILE A 68 -4.28 5.15 0.43
N GLU A 69 -3.27 5.68 -0.27
CA GLU A 69 -2.16 6.38 0.37
C GLU A 69 -2.64 7.58 1.19
N ALA A 70 -3.48 8.45 0.59
CA ALA A 70 -4.06 9.60 1.30
C ALA A 70 -4.86 9.15 2.52
N ALA A 71 -5.73 8.14 2.36
CA ALA A 71 -6.53 7.60 3.46
C ALA A 71 -5.67 7.05 4.60
N VAL A 72 -4.58 6.34 4.31
CA VAL A 72 -3.62 5.83 5.31
C VAL A 72 -2.93 6.98 6.03
N ARG A 73 -2.36 7.93 5.29
CA ARG A 73 -1.62 9.07 5.85
C ARG A 73 -2.49 9.91 6.80
N GLU A 74 -3.73 10.18 6.40
CA GLU A 74 -4.69 10.93 7.22
C GLU A 74 -5.28 10.14 8.40
N SER A 75 -5.03 8.83 8.47
CA SER A 75 -5.53 7.95 9.52
C SER A 75 -4.51 7.69 10.62
N TRP A 76 -3.23 7.93 10.35
CA TRP A 76 -2.18 7.81 11.36
C TRP A 76 -2.36 8.83 12.48
N GLY A 77 -2.05 8.34 13.67
CA GLY A 77 -1.99 9.11 14.91
C GLY A 77 -1.19 8.33 15.95
N PRO A 78 -0.91 8.96 17.11
CA PRO A 78 -0.18 8.30 18.19
C PRO A 78 -0.89 7.03 18.67
N ASP A 79 -2.21 6.96 18.58
CA ASP A 79 -3.04 5.82 18.98
C ASP A 79 -3.06 4.66 17.99
N THR A 80 -2.46 4.83 16.81
CA THR A 80 -2.22 3.75 15.83
C THR A 80 -0.79 3.22 15.88
N ALA A 81 0.09 3.88 16.63
CA ALA A 81 1.44 3.40 16.91
C ALA A 81 1.44 2.44 18.13
N PRO A 82 2.46 1.56 18.26
CA PRO A 82 2.65 0.74 19.44
C PRO A 82 2.51 1.53 20.76
N PRO A 83 1.85 0.99 21.81
CA PRO A 83 1.66 1.69 23.07
C PRO A 83 2.93 2.28 23.68
N SER A 84 4.06 1.56 23.56
CA SER A 84 5.37 2.02 24.03
C SER A 84 5.98 3.14 23.20
N HIS A 85 5.56 3.32 21.94
CA HIS A 85 6.14 4.27 20.99
C HIS A 85 5.24 5.49 20.74
N ARG A 86 4.01 5.52 21.27
CA ARG A 86 3.11 6.69 21.16
C ARG A 86 3.75 8.02 21.59
N PRO A 87 4.58 8.09 22.64
CA PRO A 87 5.27 9.32 23.03
C PRO A 87 6.28 9.84 21.99
N HIS A 88 6.73 8.99 21.05
CA HIS A 88 7.67 9.36 19.99
C HIS A 88 6.98 9.81 18.70
N TRP A 89 5.65 9.67 18.62
CA TRP A 89 4.89 10.11 17.46
C TRP A 89 4.94 11.63 17.32
N SER A 90 5.14 12.11 16.09
CA SER A 90 5.17 13.53 15.76
C SER A 90 4.49 13.78 14.41
N PRO A 91 3.80 14.92 14.21
CA PRO A 91 3.29 15.30 12.90
C PRO A 91 4.40 15.48 11.84
N ASP A 92 5.66 15.70 12.26
CA ASP A 92 6.79 15.81 11.33
C ASP A 92 7.25 14.44 10.79
N ASN A 93 6.93 13.35 11.49
CA ASN A 93 7.19 11.98 11.06
C ASN A 93 6.03 11.04 11.47
N PRO A 94 4.86 11.17 10.83
CA PRO A 94 3.66 10.45 11.24
C PRO A 94 3.74 8.94 10.93
N ALA A 95 4.66 8.54 10.03
CA ALA A 95 4.90 7.15 9.64
C ALA A 95 5.72 6.37 10.68
N ARG A 96 6.37 7.05 11.64
CA ARG A 96 7.20 6.43 12.67
C ARG A 96 6.43 5.37 13.45
N ASP A 97 6.98 4.15 13.45
CA ASP A 97 6.44 2.98 14.16
C ASP A 97 5.07 2.50 13.63
N GLN A 98 4.65 2.90 12.42
CA GLN A 98 3.38 2.50 11.81
C GLN A 98 3.49 1.30 10.85
N CYS A 99 4.69 0.79 10.58
CA CYS A 99 4.92 -0.15 9.48
C CYS A 99 4.11 -1.44 9.58
N GLY A 100 4.08 -2.09 10.75
CA GLY A 100 3.39 -3.36 10.94
C GLY A 100 1.88 -3.25 10.71
N VAL A 101 1.23 -2.27 11.36
CA VAL A 101 -0.22 -2.06 11.23
C VAL A 101 -0.58 -1.61 9.82
N THR A 102 0.23 -0.74 9.20
CA THR A 102 0.01 -0.26 7.84
C THR A 102 0.16 -1.38 6.82
N ALA A 103 1.20 -2.20 6.92
CA ALA A 103 1.42 -3.34 6.03
C ALA A 103 0.24 -4.32 6.08
N MET A 104 -0.31 -4.57 7.27
CA MET A 104 -1.47 -5.46 7.44
C MET A 104 -2.75 -4.90 6.81
N VAL A 105 -2.99 -3.59 6.93
CA VAL A 105 -4.13 -2.90 6.29
C VAL A 105 -4.00 -2.90 4.78
N LEU A 106 -2.82 -2.58 4.25
CA LEU A 106 -2.58 -2.62 2.80
C LEU A 106 -2.76 -4.02 2.23
N ASN A 107 -2.28 -5.05 2.94
CA ASN A 107 -2.46 -6.43 2.52
C ASN A 107 -3.95 -6.86 2.54
N ASP A 108 -4.75 -6.32 3.45
CA ASP A 108 -6.21 -6.52 3.48
C ASP A 108 -6.91 -5.90 2.25
N LEU A 109 -6.43 -4.73 1.80
CA LEU A 109 -7.03 -3.97 0.69
C LEU A 109 -6.55 -4.44 -0.68
N LEU A 110 -5.29 -4.83 -0.79
CA LEU A 110 -4.59 -5.07 -2.06
C LEU A 110 -4.15 -6.53 -2.24
N GLY A 111 -4.18 -7.34 -1.19
CA GLY A 111 -3.58 -8.66 -1.18
C GLY A 111 -2.05 -8.60 -1.28
N GLY A 112 -1.47 -9.61 -1.93
CA GLY A 112 -0.02 -9.72 -2.13
C GLY A 112 0.72 -10.36 -0.97
N GLU A 113 2.04 -10.27 -1.02
CA GLU A 113 2.97 -10.83 -0.04
C GLU A 113 3.30 -9.79 1.03
N LEU A 114 3.33 -10.21 2.29
CA LEU A 114 3.90 -9.41 3.37
C LEU A 114 5.40 -9.64 3.41
N LEU A 115 6.17 -8.56 3.46
CA LEU A 115 7.61 -8.61 3.62
C LEU A 115 8.02 -8.09 4.99
N ARG A 116 9.10 -8.66 5.50
CA ARG A 116 9.75 -8.19 6.71
C ARG A 116 11.26 -8.08 6.49
N GLY A 117 11.80 -6.89 6.72
CA GLY A 117 13.23 -6.61 6.75
C GLY A 117 13.71 -6.35 8.17
N VAL A 118 15.01 -6.53 8.41
CA VAL A 118 15.66 -6.18 9.68
C VAL A 118 16.16 -4.74 9.59
N VAL A 119 15.82 -3.92 10.59
CA VAL A 119 16.34 -2.56 10.75
C VAL A 119 17.63 -2.60 11.58
N ARG A 120 18.68 -1.92 11.11
CA ARG A 120 19.96 -1.81 11.81
C ARG A 120 20.42 -0.36 11.95
N VAL A 121 21.03 -0.08 13.09
CA VAL A 121 21.81 1.15 13.34
C VAL A 121 23.20 0.71 13.76
N ASP A 122 24.24 1.25 13.11
CA ASP A 122 25.64 0.87 13.35
C ASP A 122 25.89 -0.66 13.29
N GLY A 123 25.17 -1.34 12.39
CA GLY A 123 25.25 -2.80 12.21
C GLY A 123 24.48 -3.62 13.25
N VAL A 124 23.94 -3.01 14.30
CA VAL A 124 23.16 -3.67 15.34
C VAL A 124 21.69 -3.67 14.97
N GLN A 125 21.02 -4.82 15.09
CA GLN A 125 19.57 -4.90 14.86
C GLN A 125 18.80 -4.15 15.95
N THR A 126 17.94 -3.24 15.53
CA THR A 126 17.09 -2.42 16.42
C THR A 126 15.61 -2.76 16.30
N ASP A 127 15.13 -3.14 15.11
CA ASP A 127 13.72 -3.48 14.89
C ASP A 127 13.51 -4.36 13.62
N PHE A 128 12.25 -4.62 13.29
CA PHE A 128 11.79 -5.14 12.01
C PHE A 128 10.91 -4.12 11.29
N HIS A 129 11.11 -4.01 9.98
CA HIS A 129 10.28 -3.19 9.09
C HIS A 129 9.37 -4.07 8.24
N TRP A 130 8.13 -3.63 8.01
CA TRP A 130 7.13 -4.40 7.27
C TRP A 130 6.55 -3.60 6.10
N TRP A 131 6.38 -4.25 4.95
CA TRP A 131 5.78 -3.68 3.75
C TRP A 131 5.13 -4.78 2.88
N ASN A 132 4.58 -4.41 1.72
CA ASN A 132 3.90 -5.34 0.82
C ASN A 132 4.61 -5.46 -0.52
N ARG A 133 4.50 -6.63 -1.14
CA ARG A 133 4.81 -6.84 -2.56
C ARG A 133 3.60 -7.39 -3.28
N LEU A 134 3.20 -6.70 -4.33
CA LEU A 134 2.09 -7.06 -5.19
C LEU A 134 2.59 -7.88 -6.39
N GLY A 135 1.67 -8.24 -7.28
CA GLY A 135 2.00 -8.93 -8.53
C GLY A 135 3.11 -8.23 -9.32
N GLU A 136 3.85 -9.00 -10.11
CA GLU A 136 5.01 -8.53 -10.89
C GLU A 136 6.15 -7.93 -10.06
N GLY A 137 6.16 -8.17 -8.73
CA GLY A 137 7.23 -7.74 -7.84
C GLY A 137 7.16 -6.27 -7.44
N VAL A 138 6.02 -5.60 -7.64
CA VAL A 138 5.83 -4.20 -7.24
C VAL A 138 5.76 -4.09 -5.71
N GLU A 139 6.76 -3.47 -5.10
CA GLU A 139 6.78 -3.23 -3.65
C GLU A 139 6.09 -1.91 -3.27
N ILE A 140 5.20 -1.97 -2.28
CA ILE A 140 4.49 -0.83 -1.70
C ILE A 140 4.88 -0.71 -0.23
N ASP A 141 5.59 0.37 0.07
CA ASP A 141 6.02 0.75 1.43
C ASP A 141 5.66 2.21 1.68
N LEU A 142 4.49 2.42 2.28
CA LEU A 142 4.01 3.76 2.64
C LEU A 142 4.69 4.32 3.90
N THR A 143 5.55 3.53 4.54
CA THR A 143 6.20 3.91 5.81
C THR A 143 7.71 3.98 5.67
N ARG A 144 8.23 4.07 4.43
CA ARG A 144 9.67 4.07 4.16
C ARG A 144 10.35 5.31 4.72
N GLU A 145 9.65 6.44 4.68
CA GLU A 145 10.10 7.74 5.15
C GLU A 145 10.29 7.83 6.66
N GLN A 146 9.89 6.80 7.42
CA GLN A 146 10.01 6.83 8.88
C GLN A 146 11.46 6.79 9.39
N PHE A 147 12.37 6.29 8.55
CA PHE A 147 13.75 5.96 8.90
C PHE A 147 14.68 7.16 8.70
N ALA A 148 15.51 7.40 9.70
CA ALA A 148 16.64 8.31 9.60
C ALA A 148 17.74 7.72 8.68
N PRO A 149 18.67 8.53 8.15
CA PRO A 149 19.73 8.05 7.25
C PRO A 149 20.61 6.91 7.81
N GLU A 150 20.78 6.86 9.13
CA GLU A 150 21.53 5.84 9.86
C GLU A 150 20.76 4.52 10.04
N GLU A 151 19.43 4.52 9.87
CA GLU A 151 18.57 3.34 10.01
C GLU A 151 18.51 2.57 8.67
N ILE A 152 19.22 1.44 8.61
CA ILE A 152 19.34 0.63 7.40
C ILE A 152 18.40 -0.58 7.47
N VAL A 153 17.46 -0.66 6.54
CA VAL A 153 16.56 -1.81 6.39
C VAL A 153 17.14 -2.80 5.39
N SER A 154 17.22 -4.08 5.78
CA SER A 154 17.63 -5.17 4.88
C SER A 154 16.60 -5.44 3.77
N ALA A 155 16.98 -6.28 2.81
CA ALA A 155 16.02 -6.93 1.92
C ALA A 155 14.94 -7.67 2.74
N GLY A 156 13.73 -7.73 2.17
CA GLY A 156 12.57 -8.34 2.82
C GLY A 156 12.51 -9.85 2.62
N GLU A 157 12.22 -10.55 3.71
CA GLU A 157 11.78 -11.94 3.68
C GLU A 157 10.25 -11.99 3.55
N VAL A 158 9.72 -12.90 2.75
CA VAL A 158 8.26 -13.11 2.65
C VAL A 158 7.77 -13.79 3.92
N ILE A 159 6.84 -13.15 4.62
CA ILE A 159 6.22 -13.67 5.83
C ILE A 159 4.77 -14.05 5.53
N PRO A 160 4.36 -15.31 5.78
CA PRO A 160 2.96 -15.69 5.69
C PRO A 160 2.09 -14.82 6.60
N ARG A 161 0.96 -14.34 6.08
CA ARG A 161 0.01 -13.58 6.90
C ARG A 161 -0.48 -14.48 8.04
N PRO A 162 -0.34 -14.07 9.32
CA PRO A 162 -0.83 -14.87 10.42
C PRO A 162 -2.37 -14.94 10.38
N PRO A 163 -2.98 -16.10 10.68
CA PRO A 163 -4.44 -16.24 10.70
C PRO A 163 -5.10 -15.43 11.81
N HIS A 164 -4.36 -15.19 12.90
CA HIS A 164 -4.79 -14.40 14.04
C HIS A 164 -3.71 -13.41 14.43
N PHE A 165 -4.09 -12.15 14.55
CA PHE A 165 -3.18 -11.07 14.94
C PHE A 165 -3.28 -10.84 16.45
N THR A 166 -2.18 -11.02 17.18
CA THR A 166 -2.16 -10.89 18.65
C THR A 166 -1.47 -9.62 19.11
N ARG A 167 -0.39 -9.22 18.45
CA ARG A 167 0.36 -7.99 18.72
C ARG A 167 -0.34 -6.81 18.04
N LEU A 168 -0.50 -5.66 18.70
CA LEU A 168 -1.05 -4.42 18.13
C LEU A 168 -2.46 -4.53 17.49
N ARG A 169 -3.28 -5.46 17.97
CA ARG A 169 -4.62 -5.71 17.41
C ARG A 169 -5.48 -4.45 17.40
N GLU A 170 -5.53 -3.75 18.52
CA GLU A 170 -6.37 -2.55 18.69
C GLU A 170 -5.92 -1.44 17.75
N GLU A 171 -4.61 -1.21 17.64
CA GLU A 171 -4.02 -0.23 16.73
C GLU A 171 -4.31 -0.55 15.26
N TYR A 172 -4.19 -1.83 14.88
CA TYR A 172 -4.54 -2.30 13.55
C TYR A 172 -6.02 -2.09 13.22
N GLU A 173 -6.91 -2.52 14.12
CA GLU A 173 -8.36 -2.40 13.95
C GLU A 173 -8.77 -0.92 13.86
N LEU A 174 -8.16 -0.06 14.69
CA LEU A 174 -8.34 1.39 14.64
C LEU A 174 -7.89 1.97 13.30
N LEU A 175 -6.66 1.70 12.86
CA LEU A 175 -6.14 2.19 11.59
C LEU A 175 -7.01 1.74 10.43
N ARG A 176 -7.36 0.44 10.39
CA ARG A 176 -8.24 -0.14 9.37
C ARG A 176 -9.58 0.57 9.32
N SER A 177 -10.21 0.82 10.47
CA SER A 177 -11.50 1.50 10.55
C SER A 177 -11.43 2.92 9.98
N ARG A 178 -10.39 3.69 10.30
CA ARG A 178 -10.19 5.06 9.82
C ARG A 178 -9.94 5.12 8.31
N VAL A 179 -9.14 4.19 7.79
CA VAL A 179 -8.84 4.07 6.36
C VAL A 179 -10.11 3.73 5.59
N LEU A 180 -10.86 2.71 6.02
CA LEU A 180 -12.11 2.33 5.36
C LEU A 180 -13.16 3.45 5.39
N ALA A 181 -13.27 4.16 6.51
CA ALA A 181 -14.17 5.31 6.62
C ALA A 181 -13.79 6.46 5.67
N ARG A 182 -12.51 6.65 5.36
CA ARG A 182 -12.05 7.67 4.41
C ARG A 182 -12.30 7.24 2.96
N LEU A 183 -12.05 5.98 2.65
CA LEU A 183 -12.32 5.44 1.32
C LEU A 183 -13.82 5.45 0.98
N THR A 184 -14.71 5.29 1.96
CA THR A 184 -16.17 5.32 1.71
C THR A 184 -16.78 6.73 1.67
N ARG A 185 -16.03 7.78 2.02
CA ARG A 185 -16.53 9.16 1.92
C ARG A 185 -16.56 9.61 0.45
N PRO A 186 -17.66 10.22 -0.01
CA PRO A 186 -17.65 10.91 -1.30
C PRO A 186 -16.55 11.98 -1.29
N ALA A 187 -15.77 12.06 -2.37
CA ALA A 187 -14.87 13.19 -2.56
C ALA A 187 -15.70 14.48 -2.48
N ALA A 188 -15.30 15.38 -1.57
CA ALA A 188 -15.95 16.68 -1.36
C ALA A 188 -15.78 17.59 -2.57
#